data_AF-A0A2N5A3G7-F1
#
_entry.id   AF-A0A2N5A3G7-F1
#
_cell.length_a   1.000
_cell.length_b   1.000
_cell.length_c   1.000
_cell.angle_alpha   90.00
_cell.angle_beta   90.00
_cell.angle_gamma   90.00
#
_symmetry.space_group_name_H-M   'P 1'
#
loop_
_entity.id
_entity.type
_entity.pdbx_description
1 polymer ?
#
loop_
_entity_poly.entity_id
_entity_poly.type
_entity_poly.pdbx_seq_one_letter_code
_entity_poly.pdbx_strand_id
1 'polypeptide(L)'
;HDVIVWGDGEAARQRRAARTPLNPRRVTSELGGVSPTIIVPGPWSEADIAFQAQQLATQKMNNGGFNCVASQVLILQQGWEPATGLLNQLYRLIAANTRPDYYPGAEKRLTDFRLRARQPLEIARGDALPLIVANTDDDPALCQQEVFGPGLSVTRLEADSAESFLRQAIGYANQRLQGT
;
A
#
# COMPACT_ATOMS: atom_id res chain seq x y z
N HIS A 1 -9.76 18.66 6.94
CA HIS A 1 -10.09 19.06 8.33
C HIS A 1 -10.03 20.57 8.54
N ASP A 2 -9.20 21.30 7.79
CA ASP A 2 -9.03 22.75 7.93
C ASP A 2 -10.32 23.57 7.92
N VAL A 3 -11.24 23.27 7.00
CA VAL A 3 -12.53 23.99 6.92
C VAL A 3 -13.35 23.82 8.20
N ILE A 4 -13.25 22.67 8.88
CA ILE A 4 -13.94 22.41 10.16
C ILE A 4 -13.34 23.25 11.29
N VAL A 5 -12.01 23.45 11.29
CA VAL A 5 -11.29 24.16 12.36
C VAL A 5 -11.35 25.68 12.16
N TRP A 6 -11.16 26.14 10.92
CA TRP A 6 -10.92 27.56 10.61
C TRP A 6 -12.08 28.23 9.87
N GLY A 7 -13.02 27.46 9.32
CA GLY A 7 -14.02 27.93 8.35
C GLY A 7 -13.45 27.98 6.93
N ASP A 8 -14.09 28.73 6.04
CA ASP A 8 -13.68 28.95 4.65
C ASP A 8 -13.31 30.41 4.35
N GLY A 9 -12.74 30.64 3.16
CA GLY A 9 -12.44 31.97 2.63
C GLY A 9 -11.33 32.75 3.37
N GLU A 10 -11.35 34.08 3.20
CA GLU A 10 -10.34 34.98 3.78
C GLU A 10 -10.38 35.00 5.31
N ALA A 11 -11.57 34.90 5.91
CA ALA A 11 -11.73 34.84 7.35
C ALA A 11 -11.01 33.62 7.95
N ALA A 12 -11.04 32.46 7.28
CA ALA A 12 -10.30 31.28 7.71
C ALA A 12 -8.78 31.48 7.66
N ARG A 13 -8.27 32.16 6.63
CA ARG A 13 -6.84 32.53 6.53
C ARG A 13 -6.43 33.43 7.69
N GLN A 14 -7.22 34.46 7.99
CA GLN A 14 -6.97 35.38 9.11
C GLN A 14 -7.00 34.65 10.46
N ARG A 15 -8.01 33.81 10.70
CA ARG A 15 -8.09 32.97 11.92
C ARG A 15 -6.88 32.05 12.06
N ARG A 16 -6.45 31.40 10.97
CA ARG A 16 -5.25 30.53 10.98
C ARG A 16 -3.99 31.33 11.30
N ALA A 17 -3.79 32.48 10.67
CA ALA A 17 -2.65 33.35 10.92
C ALA A 17 -2.61 33.86 12.37
N ALA A 18 -3.77 34.25 12.91
CA ALA A 18 -3.93 34.69 14.29
C ALA A 18 -4.02 33.54 15.32
N ARG A 19 -4.06 32.28 14.86
CA ARG A 19 -4.26 31.07 15.69
C ARG A 19 -5.53 31.12 16.54
N THR A 20 -6.59 31.72 16.03
CA THR A 20 -7.91 31.86 16.67
C THR A 20 -8.96 31.00 15.95
N PRO A 21 -9.05 29.69 16.23
CA PRO A 21 -9.90 28.78 15.46
C PRO A 21 -11.38 29.13 15.60
N LEU A 22 -12.15 28.90 14.53
CA LEU A 22 -13.62 29.07 14.54
C LEU A 22 -14.26 27.99 15.43
N ASN A 23 -13.77 26.75 15.32
CA ASN A 23 -14.17 25.66 16.19
C ASN A 23 -13.06 25.43 17.24
N PRO A 24 -13.31 25.73 18.53
CA PRO A 24 -12.28 25.63 19.56
C PRO A 24 -12.01 24.18 20.00
N ARG A 25 -12.79 23.19 19.54
CA ARG A 25 -12.56 21.78 19.88
C ARG A 25 -11.31 21.27 19.17
N ARG A 26 -10.54 20.42 19.87
CA ARG A 26 -9.39 19.73 19.27
C ARG A 26 -9.87 18.81 18.15
N VAL A 27 -9.33 18.99 16.95
CA VAL A 27 -9.56 18.13 15.79
C VAL A 27 -8.22 17.52 15.38
N THR A 28 -8.18 16.21 15.19
CA THR A 28 -7.05 15.48 14.61
C THR A 28 -7.43 14.93 13.24
N SER A 29 -6.45 14.55 12.42
CA SER A 29 -6.67 13.93 11.12
C SER A 29 -5.78 12.71 10.99
N GLU A 30 -6.37 11.62 10.54
CA GLU A 30 -5.66 10.46 10.02
C GLU A 30 -5.79 10.49 8.50
N LEU A 31 -4.71 10.24 7.79
CA LEU A 31 -4.67 10.22 6.33
C LEU A 31 -4.11 8.87 5.87
N GLY A 32 -4.39 8.54 4.60
CA GLY A 32 -3.82 7.35 3.97
C GLY A 32 -2.33 7.52 3.71
N GLY A 33 -1.69 6.43 3.30
CA GLY A 33 -0.26 6.43 3.02
C GLY A 33 0.18 5.16 2.30
N VAL A 34 1.41 5.17 1.81
CA VAL A 34 2.04 4.03 1.14
C VAL A 34 2.52 3.05 2.20
N SER A 35 1.58 2.29 2.78
CA SER A 35 1.82 1.37 3.88
C SER A 35 2.76 0.21 3.48
N PRO A 36 3.94 0.05 4.13
CA PRO A 36 4.85 -1.06 3.89
C PRO A 36 4.40 -2.34 4.61
N THR A 37 4.65 -3.48 3.97
CA THR A 37 4.67 -4.79 4.61
C THR A 37 6.03 -5.43 4.37
N ILE A 38 6.84 -5.53 5.43
CA ILE A 38 8.18 -6.12 5.38
C ILE A 38 8.07 -7.63 5.59
N ILE A 39 8.57 -8.40 4.63
CA ILE A 39 8.58 -9.86 4.68
C ILE A 39 9.99 -10.31 5.07
N VAL A 40 10.18 -10.57 6.36
CA VAL A 40 11.50 -10.94 6.91
C VAL A 40 11.83 -12.39 6.51
N PRO A 41 12.96 -12.63 5.83
CA PRO A 41 13.33 -13.95 5.38
C PRO A 41 13.69 -14.84 6.56
N GLY A 42 13.33 -16.11 6.43
CA GLY A 42 13.62 -17.15 7.41
C GLY A 42 13.39 -18.54 6.83
N PRO A 43 13.57 -19.60 7.63
CA PRO A 43 13.34 -20.98 7.23
C PRO A 43 11.84 -21.31 7.22
N TRP A 44 11.07 -20.55 6.44
CA TRP A 44 9.61 -20.70 6.38
C TRP A 44 9.28 -22.06 5.75
N SER A 45 8.48 -22.84 6.47
CA SER A 45 7.87 -24.05 5.94
C SER A 45 6.80 -23.72 4.90
N GLU A 46 6.33 -24.72 4.16
CA GLU A 46 5.19 -24.56 3.27
C GLU A 46 3.92 -24.10 4.01
N ALA A 47 3.75 -24.56 5.27
CA ALA A 47 2.65 -24.13 6.11
C ALA A 47 2.76 -22.65 6.51
N ASP A 48 3.98 -22.17 6.81
CA ASP A 48 4.24 -20.75 7.09
C ASP A 48 3.94 -19.89 5.86
N ILE A 49 4.40 -20.33 4.69
CA ILE A 49 4.12 -19.65 3.41
C ILE A 49 2.62 -19.56 3.18
N ALA A 50 1.88 -20.66 3.40
CA ALA A 50 0.44 -20.69 3.21
C ALA A 50 -0.30 -19.76 4.16
N PHE A 51 0.10 -19.76 5.43
CA PHE A 51 -0.46 -18.89 6.45
C PHE A 51 -0.19 -17.42 6.13
N GLN A 52 1.06 -17.05 5.81
CA GLN A 52 1.43 -15.67 5.54
C GLN A 52 0.80 -15.14 4.24
N ALA A 53 0.67 -15.98 3.21
CA ALA A 53 -0.04 -15.60 1.98
C ALA A 53 -1.51 -15.21 2.26
N GLN A 54 -2.20 -15.91 3.17
CA GLN A 54 -3.57 -15.56 3.59
C GLN A 54 -3.62 -14.23 4.35
N GLN A 55 -2.65 -13.98 5.23
CA GLN A 55 -2.55 -12.71 5.95
C GLN A 55 -2.31 -11.55 4.98
N LEU A 56 -1.39 -11.69 4.03
CA LEU A 56 -1.08 -10.69 3.02
C LEU A 56 -2.29 -10.41 2.11
N ALA A 57 -2.98 -11.47 1.64
CA ALA A 57 -4.17 -11.32 0.82
C ALA A 57 -5.26 -10.56 1.58
N THR A 58 -5.42 -10.83 2.88
CA THR A 58 -6.40 -10.14 3.73
C THR A 58 -5.99 -8.69 3.99
N GLN A 59 -4.72 -8.42 4.30
CA GLN A 59 -4.23 -7.05 4.50
C GLN A 59 -4.44 -6.20 3.23
N LYS A 60 -4.17 -6.75 2.04
CA LYS A 60 -4.39 -6.00 0.79
C LYS A 60 -5.85 -5.90 0.37
N MET A 61 -6.62 -6.98 0.50
CA MET A 61 -7.93 -7.11 -0.14
C MET A 61 -9.12 -7.03 0.82
N ASN A 62 -8.88 -6.81 2.12
CA ASN A 62 -9.97 -6.47 3.03
C ASN A 62 -10.69 -5.24 2.48
N ASN A 63 -12.00 -5.38 2.32
CA ASN A 63 -12.83 -4.36 1.69
C ASN A 63 -12.38 -3.94 0.27
N GLY A 64 -11.85 -4.86 -0.54
CA GLY A 64 -11.41 -4.54 -1.92
C GLY A 64 -10.14 -3.70 -1.99
N GLY A 65 -9.41 -3.54 -0.88
CA GLY A 65 -8.26 -2.64 -0.77
C GLY A 65 -8.64 -1.18 -0.47
N PHE A 66 -9.92 -0.92 -0.20
CA PHE A 66 -10.40 0.38 0.30
C PHE A 66 -10.28 0.45 1.83
N ASN A 67 -9.06 0.34 2.33
CA ASN A 67 -8.73 0.47 3.75
C ASN A 67 -7.41 1.25 3.90
N CYS A 68 -7.34 2.20 4.84
CA CYS A 68 -6.17 3.07 5.02
C CYS A 68 -4.91 2.31 5.44
N VAL A 69 -5.06 1.14 6.06
CA VAL A 69 -3.94 0.26 6.46
C VAL A 69 -3.66 -0.86 5.45
N ALA A 70 -4.33 -0.85 4.28
CA ALA A 70 -4.12 -1.88 3.29
C ALA A 70 -2.68 -1.84 2.78
N SER A 71 -2.01 -3.01 2.70
CA SER A 71 -0.65 -3.12 2.19
C SER A 71 -0.53 -2.44 0.82
N GLN A 72 0.40 -1.49 0.70
CA GLN A 72 0.66 -0.81 -0.57
C GLN A 72 1.96 -1.33 -1.20
N VAL A 73 2.98 -1.60 -0.38
CA VAL A 73 4.28 -2.11 -0.83
C VAL A 73 4.69 -3.34 -0.04
N LEU A 74 4.93 -4.46 -0.73
CA LEU A 74 5.63 -5.60 -0.15
C LEU A 74 7.13 -5.41 -0.32
N ILE A 75 7.88 -5.50 0.79
CA ILE A 75 9.34 -5.39 0.79
C ILE A 75 9.91 -6.78 1.07
N LEU A 76 10.66 -7.31 0.11
CA LEU A 76 11.24 -8.66 0.12
C LEU A 76 12.77 -8.59 0.03
N GLN A 77 13.47 -9.58 0.55
CA GLN A 77 14.90 -9.74 0.27
C GLN A 77 15.08 -10.30 -1.15
N GLN A 78 16.01 -9.71 -1.91
CA GLN A 78 16.41 -10.23 -3.19
C GLN A 78 17.06 -11.63 -3.01
N GLY A 79 16.72 -12.56 -3.90
CA GLY A 79 17.27 -13.93 -3.86
C GLY A 79 16.73 -14.83 -2.73
N TRP A 80 15.77 -14.38 -1.92
CA TRP A 80 15.14 -15.27 -0.92
C TRP A 80 14.20 -16.26 -1.61
N GLU A 81 14.66 -17.51 -1.74
CA GLU A 81 14.00 -18.61 -2.47
C GLU A 81 12.47 -18.74 -2.23
N PRO A 82 11.97 -18.75 -0.98
CA PRO A 82 10.52 -18.89 -0.73
C PRO A 82 9.66 -17.73 -1.23
N ALA A 83 10.23 -16.57 -1.58
CA ALA A 83 9.49 -15.39 -2.03
C ALA A 83 8.58 -15.69 -3.23
N THR A 84 9.07 -16.48 -4.19
CA THR A 84 8.30 -16.85 -5.38
C THR A 84 7.06 -17.67 -5.02
N GLY A 85 7.22 -18.67 -4.14
CA GLY A 85 6.11 -19.50 -3.65
C GLY A 85 5.07 -18.67 -2.88
N LEU A 86 5.54 -17.77 -2.02
CA LEU A 86 4.68 -16.84 -1.28
C LEU A 86 3.85 -15.94 -2.19
N LEU A 87 4.49 -15.27 -3.16
CA LEU A 87 3.80 -14.38 -4.10
C LEU A 87 2.80 -15.15 -4.98
N ASN A 88 3.18 -16.33 -5.45
CA ASN A 88 2.26 -17.18 -6.23
C ASN A 88 1.03 -17.60 -5.42
N GLN A 89 1.19 -17.90 -4.12
CA GLN A 89 0.05 -18.23 -3.27
C GLN A 89 -0.80 -17.00 -2.94
N LEU A 90 -0.16 -15.85 -2.68
CA LEU A 90 -0.83 -14.57 -2.50
C LEU A 90 -1.72 -14.24 -3.71
N TYR A 91 -1.18 -14.30 -4.92
CA TYR A 91 -1.93 -13.96 -6.14
C TYR A 91 -3.09 -14.92 -6.38
N ARG A 92 -2.92 -16.22 -6.12
CA ARG A 92 -4.03 -17.20 -6.19
C ARG A 92 -5.16 -16.85 -5.21
N LEU A 93 -4.82 -16.48 -3.98
CA LEU A 93 -5.81 -16.09 -2.96
C LEU A 93 -6.53 -14.78 -3.33
N ILE A 94 -5.81 -13.81 -3.89
CA ILE A 94 -6.40 -12.55 -4.35
C ILE A 94 -7.30 -12.78 -5.57
N ALA A 95 -6.92 -13.63 -6.51
CA ALA A 95 -7.74 -13.98 -7.68
C ALA A 95 -9.11 -14.55 -7.27
N ALA A 96 -9.16 -15.30 -6.16
CA ALA A 96 -10.40 -15.84 -5.60
C ALA A 96 -11.28 -14.78 -4.88
N ASN A 97 -10.77 -13.58 -4.62
CA ASN A 97 -11.54 -12.49 -4.03
C ASN A 97 -12.23 -11.67 -5.12
N THR A 98 -13.52 -11.93 -5.35
CA THR A 98 -14.33 -11.28 -6.39
C THR A 98 -15.19 -10.13 -5.86
N ARG A 99 -14.86 -9.55 -4.69
CA ARG A 99 -15.62 -8.42 -4.13
C ARG A 99 -15.58 -7.23 -5.10
N PRO A 100 -16.74 -6.65 -5.50
CA PRO A 100 -16.80 -5.51 -6.41
C PRO A 100 -16.14 -4.25 -5.86
N ASP A 101 -15.56 -3.46 -6.77
CA ASP A 101 -14.90 -2.20 -6.47
C ASP A 101 -15.90 -1.03 -6.43
N TYR A 102 -16.41 -0.74 -5.25
CA TYR A 102 -17.52 0.21 -5.08
C TYR A 102 -17.07 1.68 -4.92
N TYR A 103 -15.78 1.94 -4.69
CA TYR A 103 -15.32 3.28 -4.32
C TYR A 103 -15.19 4.19 -5.57
N PRO A 104 -15.79 5.40 -5.58
CA PRO A 104 -15.74 6.30 -6.73
C PRO A 104 -14.32 6.61 -7.21
N GLY A 105 -14.08 6.46 -8.51
CA GLY A 105 -12.78 6.70 -9.14
C GLY A 105 -11.75 5.58 -8.97
N ALA A 106 -12.16 4.39 -8.47
CA ALA A 106 -11.28 3.23 -8.33
C ALA A 106 -10.63 2.81 -9.65
N GLU A 107 -11.43 2.70 -10.72
CA GLU A 107 -10.94 2.34 -12.05
C GLU A 107 -9.86 3.31 -12.54
N LYS A 108 -10.14 4.62 -12.52
CA LYS A 108 -9.16 5.63 -12.92
C LYS A 108 -7.86 5.53 -12.11
N ARG A 109 -7.96 5.44 -10.78
CA ARG A 109 -6.77 5.31 -9.90
C ARG A 109 -5.95 4.07 -10.23
N LEU A 110 -6.62 2.95 -10.52
CA LEU A 110 -5.95 1.71 -10.90
C LEU A 110 -5.32 1.80 -12.29
N THR A 111 -5.99 2.43 -13.26
CA THR A 111 -5.42 2.70 -14.59
C THR A 111 -4.19 3.60 -14.49
N ASP A 112 -4.26 4.69 -13.72
CA ASP A 112 -3.12 5.59 -13.50
C ASP A 112 -1.93 4.81 -12.88
N PHE A 113 -2.19 3.97 -11.87
CA PHE A 113 -1.16 3.13 -11.26
C PHE A 113 -0.56 2.12 -12.26
N ARG A 114 -1.40 1.47 -13.05
CA ARG A 114 -1.02 0.50 -14.08
C ARG A 114 -0.11 1.10 -15.16
N LEU A 115 -0.34 2.36 -15.53
CA LEU A 115 0.46 3.06 -16.54
C LEU A 115 1.86 3.44 -16.05
N ARG A 116 2.08 3.47 -14.73
CA ARG A 116 3.40 3.73 -14.13
C ARG A 116 4.31 2.50 -14.12
N ALA A 117 3.72 1.31 -14.18
CA ALA A 117 4.47 0.06 -14.19
C ALA A 117 5.01 -0.25 -15.58
N ARG A 118 6.28 -0.66 -15.68
CA ARG A 118 6.91 -1.03 -16.96
C ARG A 118 6.44 -2.40 -17.43
N GLN A 119 6.40 -3.36 -16.49
CA GLN A 119 5.95 -4.74 -16.72
C GLN A 119 5.03 -5.19 -15.59
N PRO A 120 3.81 -4.63 -15.52
CA PRO A 120 2.86 -5.00 -14.49
C PRO A 120 2.34 -6.41 -14.67
N LEU A 121 2.11 -7.06 -13.54
CA LEU A 121 1.36 -8.31 -13.49
C LEU A 121 -0.11 -7.96 -13.19
N GLU A 122 -1.01 -8.55 -13.95
CA GLU A 122 -2.44 -8.37 -13.80
C GLU A 122 -3.08 -9.69 -13.38
N ILE A 123 -3.74 -9.69 -12.23
CA ILE A 123 -4.44 -10.88 -11.72
C ILE A 123 -5.93 -10.63 -11.79
N ALA A 124 -6.60 -11.37 -12.67
CA ALA A 124 -8.05 -11.29 -12.84
C ALA A 124 -8.79 -11.70 -11.56
N ARG A 125 -9.91 -11.03 -11.29
CA ARG A 125 -10.74 -11.20 -10.08
C ARG A 125 -12.24 -11.34 -10.43
N GLY A 126 -12.54 -12.12 -11.46
CA GLY A 126 -13.89 -12.19 -12.03
C GLY A 126 -14.28 -10.83 -12.66
N ASP A 127 -15.48 -10.34 -12.34
CA ASP A 127 -15.97 -9.04 -12.82
C ASP A 127 -15.46 -7.83 -12.02
N ALA A 128 -14.74 -8.06 -10.91
CA ALA A 128 -14.09 -7.00 -10.15
C ALA A 128 -12.82 -6.50 -10.86
N LEU A 129 -12.34 -5.32 -10.47
CA LEU A 129 -11.09 -4.79 -10.99
C LEU A 129 -9.93 -5.75 -10.66
N PRO A 130 -9.00 -5.98 -11.61
CA PRO A 130 -7.88 -6.87 -11.39
C PRO A 130 -6.95 -6.34 -10.29
N LEU A 131 -6.20 -7.23 -9.66
CA LEU A 131 -5.03 -6.79 -8.91
C LEU A 131 -3.95 -6.39 -9.92
N ILE A 132 -3.46 -5.16 -9.83
CA ILE A 132 -2.29 -4.71 -10.57
C ILE A 132 -1.08 -4.76 -9.65
N VAL A 133 -0.04 -5.48 -10.06
CA VAL A 133 1.23 -5.53 -9.34
C VAL A 133 2.32 -4.81 -10.12
N ALA A 134 3.05 -3.91 -9.47
CA ALA A 134 4.13 -3.12 -10.06
C ALA A 134 5.44 -3.25 -9.26
N ASN A 135 6.59 -2.97 -9.88
CA ASN A 135 7.85 -2.85 -9.14
C ASN A 135 8.07 -1.39 -8.76
N THR A 136 8.48 -1.13 -7.52
CA THR A 136 8.69 0.26 -7.04
C THR A 136 9.75 1.03 -7.80
N ASP A 137 10.70 0.34 -8.44
CA ASP A 137 11.76 0.94 -9.27
C ASP A 137 11.25 1.42 -10.65
N ASP A 138 10.01 1.09 -11.03
CA ASP A 138 9.46 1.49 -12.33
C ASP A 138 9.17 3.01 -12.40
N ASP A 139 8.65 3.58 -11.31
CA ASP A 139 8.26 5.00 -11.17
C ASP A 139 8.25 5.41 -9.68
N PRO A 140 8.91 6.51 -9.27
CA PRO A 140 8.91 7.00 -7.89
C PRO A 140 7.52 7.21 -7.28
N ALA A 141 6.50 7.52 -8.09
CA ALA A 141 5.15 7.73 -7.61
C ALA A 141 4.53 6.46 -7.02
N LEU A 142 5.01 5.27 -7.37
CA LEU A 142 4.62 4.00 -6.74
C LEU A 142 5.00 3.93 -5.25
N CYS A 143 5.93 4.79 -4.81
CA CYS A 143 6.31 4.96 -3.40
C CYS A 143 5.65 6.19 -2.75
N GLN A 144 5.03 7.08 -3.53
CA GLN A 144 4.55 8.39 -3.06
C GLN A 144 3.02 8.51 -3.06
N GLN A 145 2.34 7.71 -3.87
CA GLN A 145 0.90 7.79 -4.05
C GLN A 145 0.23 6.49 -3.61
N GLU A 146 -0.65 6.60 -2.62
CA GLU A 146 -1.53 5.50 -2.22
C GLU A 146 -2.45 5.10 -3.38
N VAL A 147 -2.62 3.80 -3.59
CA VAL A 147 -3.68 3.24 -4.41
C VAL A 147 -4.74 2.64 -3.51
N PHE A 148 -5.76 3.45 -3.24
CA PHE A 148 -6.94 3.06 -2.48
C PHE A 148 -7.81 2.11 -3.32
N GLY A 149 -7.44 0.83 -3.39
CA GLY A 149 -8.01 -0.20 -4.26
C GLY A 149 -7.02 -1.35 -4.54
N PRO A 150 -7.24 -2.18 -5.57
CA PRO A 150 -6.44 -3.39 -5.83
C PRO A 150 -5.13 -3.10 -6.60
N GLY A 151 -4.32 -2.15 -6.15
CA GLY A 151 -2.94 -1.93 -6.62
C GLY A 151 -1.93 -2.35 -5.55
N LEU A 152 -0.86 -3.06 -5.92
CA LEU A 152 0.17 -3.51 -4.98
C LEU A 152 1.55 -3.36 -5.61
N SER A 153 2.49 -2.72 -4.93
CA SER A 153 3.87 -2.68 -5.39
C SER A 153 4.73 -3.69 -4.67
N VAL A 154 5.81 -4.12 -5.32
CA VAL A 154 6.84 -4.99 -4.76
C VAL A 154 8.18 -4.30 -4.85
N THR A 155 8.94 -4.37 -3.77
CA THR A 155 10.35 -3.95 -3.69
C THR A 155 11.20 -5.14 -3.31
N ARG A 156 12.36 -5.29 -3.93
CA ARG A 156 13.37 -6.28 -3.53
C ARG A 156 14.65 -5.57 -3.13
N LEU A 157 15.19 -5.92 -1.98
CA LEU A 157 16.41 -5.32 -1.44
C LEU A 157 17.49 -6.38 -1.29
N GLU A 158 18.70 -6.05 -1.74
CA GLU A 158 19.89 -6.87 -1.54
C GLU A 158 20.28 -6.89 -0.06
N ALA A 159 20.55 -8.07 0.49
CA ALA A 159 21.03 -8.23 1.85
C ALA A 159 21.63 -9.62 2.07
N ASP A 160 22.61 -9.71 2.96
CA ASP A 160 23.35 -10.95 3.23
C ASP A 160 22.74 -11.78 4.38
N SER A 161 21.78 -11.20 5.11
CA SER A 161 21.14 -11.84 6.26
C SER A 161 19.77 -11.23 6.56
N ALA A 162 18.92 -11.97 7.28
CA ALA A 162 17.63 -11.45 7.72
C ALA A 162 17.75 -10.18 8.58
N GLU A 163 18.81 -10.07 9.39
CA GLU A 163 19.06 -8.87 10.20
C GLU A 163 19.42 -7.66 9.32
N SER A 164 20.39 -7.82 8.41
CA SER A 164 20.80 -6.74 7.50
C SER A 164 19.67 -6.33 6.57
N PHE A 165 18.86 -7.29 6.11
CA PHE A 165 17.64 -7.05 5.35
C PHE A 165 16.64 -6.20 6.14
N LEU A 166 16.31 -6.60 7.38
CA LEU A 166 15.33 -5.89 8.18
C LEU A 166 15.74 -4.43 8.43
N ARG A 167 17.03 -4.18 8.71
CA ARG A 167 17.56 -2.81 8.84
C ARG A 167 17.39 -2.00 7.56
N GLN A 168 17.70 -2.58 6.41
CA GLN A 168 17.54 -1.92 5.11
C GLN A 168 16.07 -1.68 4.75
N ALA A 169 15.20 -2.67 5.00
CA ALA A 169 13.76 -2.56 4.75
C ALA A 169 13.10 -1.47 5.59
N ILE A 170 13.49 -1.34 6.87
CA ILE A 170 13.05 -0.24 7.74
C ILE A 170 13.55 1.11 7.19
N GLY A 171 14.82 1.20 6.79
CA GLY A 171 15.38 2.40 6.18
C GLY A 171 14.64 2.81 4.91
N TYR A 172 14.39 1.85 4.01
CA TYR A 172 13.63 2.04 2.78
C TYR A 172 12.21 2.53 3.08
N ALA A 173 11.50 1.86 3.99
CA ALA A 173 10.14 2.24 4.37
C ALA A 173 10.07 3.68 4.86
N ASN A 174 10.97 4.08 5.78
CA ASN A 174 10.95 5.41 6.37
C ASN A 174 11.41 6.53 5.42
N GLN A 175 12.29 6.22 4.46
CA GLN A 175 12.93 7.23 3.62
C GLN A 175 12.31 7.35 2.23
N ARG A 176 11.67 6.28 1.73
CA ARG A 176 11.13 6.25 0.36
C ARG A 176 9.62 6.21 0.30
N LEU A 177 8.95 5.61 1.28
CA LEU A 177 7.50 5.47 1.25
C LEU A 177 6.84 6.68 1.91
N GLN A 178 5.92 7.30 1.17
CA GLN A 178 5.20 8.45 1.68
C GLN A 178 4.09 8.00 2.65
N GLY A 179 4.19 8.47 3.88
CA GLY A 179 3.13 8.39 4.89
C GLY A 179 2.85 9.76 5.49
N THR A 180 1.87 9.82 6.39
CA THR A 180 1.49 11.04 7.13
C THR A 180 1.82 10.97 8.60
#